data_AF-A0A836BPF0-F1
#
_entry.id   AF-A0A836BPF0-F1
#
_cell.length_a   1.000
_cell.length_b   1.000
_cell.length_c   1.000
_cell.angle_alpha   90.00
_cell.angle_beta   90.00
_cell.angle_gamma   90.00
#
_symmetry.space_group_name_H-M   'P 1'
#
loop_
_entity.id
_entity.type
_entity.pdbx_description
1 polymer ?
#
loop_
_entity_poly.entity_id
_entity_poly.type
_entity_poly.pdbx_seq_one_letter_code
_entity_poly.pdbx_strand_id
1 'polypeptide(L)'
;MSEAVSRAVVNPVVRAAPWDPEKLLLQEARPQACLLIISESDVCRSVLAAECLRAALAAVGLEGDVVVETCGTRPYNLGEGPESAVPEALEALGLDPPGHHSARLFEPAADIVAYDLLLVMDKYTASDVMREVSSFDLINRQSQFSHKVRRLGEFVGGPLQDREYGSEGDELDIEDPLYGNVGGEEEQKAVLRAGRAIRVACRSLASYLAQLKEEGVEASGPTGGAVALGPMLRSKVQLMSPTPWLVPPMLSARPSDQ
;
A
#
# COMPACT_ATOMS: atom_id res chain seq x y z
N MET A 1 -2.80 37.31 -40.16
CA MET A 1 -1.59 37.13 -39.35
C MET A 1 -1.97 36.25 -38.18
N SER A 2 -1.52 35.00 -38.18
CA SER A 2 -1.83 33.99 -37.16
C SER A 2 -0.67 33.95 -36.16
N GLU A 3 -0.84 34.52 -34.97
CA GLU A 3 0.14 34.40 -33.90
C GLU A 3 0.15 32.96 -33.38
N ALA A 4 1.21 32.22 -33.70
CA ALA A 4 1.49 30.92 -33.10
C ALA A 4 2.01 31.16 -31.68
N VAL A 5 1.14 30.97 -30.68
CA VAL A 5 1.55 30.96 -29.28
C VAL A 5 2.33 29.67 -29.03
N SER A 6 3.66 29.74 -29.11
CA SER A 6 4.52 28.63 -28.68
C SER A 6 4.48 28.55 -27.16
N ARG A 7 3.81 27.55 -26.62
CA ARG A 7 3.82 27.24 -25.19
C ARG A 7 5.25 26.80 -24.83
N ALA A 8 6.04 27.73 -24.32
CA ALA A 8 7.37 27.42 -23.78
C ALA A 8 7.16 26.53 -22.55
N VAL A 9 7.30 25.21 -22.72
CA VAL A 9 7.38 24.28 -21.61
C VAL A 9 8.75 24.50 -20.98
N VAL A 10 8.80 25.36 -19.97
CA VAL A 10 9.99 25.53 -19.15
C VAL A 10 10.10 24.28 -18.30
N ASN A 11 10.99 23.37 -18.70
CA ASN A 11 11.34 22.24 -17.85
C ASN A 11 11.99 22.79 -16.57
N PRO A 12 11.45 22.49 -15.37
CA PRO A 12 12.07 22.94 -14.15
C PRO A 12 13.50 22.39 -14.06
N VAL A 13 14.46 23.27 -13.82
CA VAL A 13 15.85 22.87 -13.56
C VAL A 13 15.91 22.36 -12.12
N VAL A 14 15.67 21.06 -11.97
CA VAL A 14 15.78 20.36 -10.68
C VAL A 14 17.26 20.18 -10.37
N ARG A 15 17.79 20.90 -9.38
CA ARG A 15 19.22 20.87 -9.01
C ARG A 15 19.62 19.62 -8.23
N ALA A 16 18.66 18.94 -7.60
CA ALA A 16 18.83 17.70 -6.86
C ALA A 16 17.54 16.88 -6.95
N ALA A 17 17.64 15.56 -7.02
CA ALA A 17 16.47 14.70 -7.05
C ALA A 17 15.54 14.96 -5.83
N PRO A 18 14.22 14.95 -6.01
CA PRO A 18 13.25 15.18 -4.93
C PRO A 18 13.12 13.99 -3.96
N TRP A 19 13.81 12.88 -4.23
CA TRP A 19 13.84 11.70 -3.38
C TRP A 19 15.18 11.60 -2.63
N ASP A 20 15.17 10.89 -1.51
CA ASP A 20 16.36 10.54 -0.77
C ASP A 20 17.16 9.45 -1.51
N PRO A 21 18.34 9.77 -2.08
CA PRO A 21 19.12 8.82 -2.86
C PRO A 21 19.75 7.73 -1.99
N GLU A 22 20.03 8.00 -0.72
CA GLU A 22 20.62 7.03 0.20
C GLU A 22 19.59 5.94 0.52
N LYS A 23 18.34 6.33 0.78
CA LYS A 23 17.24 5.39 1.01
C LYS A 23 16.98 4.47 -0.18
N LEU A 24 17.05 5.00 -1.41
CA LEU A 24 16.90 4.20 -2.62
C LEU A 24 18.00 3.13 -2.72
N LEU A 25 19.26 3.52 -2.55
CA LEU A 25 20.39 2.58 -2.58
C LEU A 25 20.28 1.51 -1.49
N LEU A 26 19.86 1.90 -0.28
CA LEU A 26 19.63 0.96 0.82
C LEU A 26 18.49 -0.01 0.50
N GLN A 27 17.41 0.45 -0.15
CA GLN A 27 16.29 -0.40 -0.55
C GLN A 27 16.71 -1.41 -1.63
N GLU A 28 17.46 -0.98 -2.64
CA GLU A 28 17.93 -1.86 -3.71
C GLU A 28 18.83 -2.99 -3.19
N ALA A 29 19.61 -2.72 -2.15
CA ALA A 29 20.49 -3.69 -1.49
C ALA A 29 19.76 -4.62 -0.49
N ARG A 30 18.52 -4.33 -0.09
CA ARG A 30 17.80 -5.14 0.91
C ARG A 30 17.35 -6.49 0.32
N PRO A 31 17.65 -7.61 1.01
CA PRO A 31 17.13 -8.93 0.63
C PRO A 31 15.66 -9.11 1.01
N GLN A 32 15.20 -8.44 2.06
CA GLN A 32 13.81 -8.47 2.52
C GLN A 32 12.91 -7.60 1.62
N ALA A 33 11.66 -8.03 1.43
CA ALA A 33 10.63 -7.18 0.87
C ALA A 33 10.19 -6.14 1.90
N CYS A 34 10.13 -4.87 1.52
CA CYS A 34 9.72 -3.78 2.40
C CYS A 34 8.35 -3.26 1.98
N LEU A 35 7.37 -3.35 2.87
CA LEU A 35 5.98 -2.93 2.63
C LEU A 35 5.63 -1.76 3.54
N LEU A 36 5.09 -0.69 2.97
CA LEU A 36 4.52 0.42 3.73
C LEU A 36 3.01 0.39 3.59
N ILE A 37 2.31 0.29 4.71
CA ILE A 37 0.86 0.31 4.78
C ILE A 37 0.39 1.73 5.13
N ILE A 38 -0.49 2.28 4.30
CA ILE A 38 -0.88 3.68 4.33
C ILE A 38 -2.40 3.79 4.51
N SER A 39 -2.82 4.45 5.59
CA SER A 39 -4.20 4.87 5.79
C SER A 39 -4.28 6.39 5.93
N GLU A 40 -5.45 6.96 6.24
CA GLU A 40 -5.58 8.40 6.40
C GLU A 40 -4.87 8.91 7.67
N SER A 41 -5.20 8.33 8.83
CA SER A 41 -4.76 8.82 10.15
C SER A 41 -3.70 7.98 10.85
N ASP A 42 -3.42 6.78 10.35
CA ASP A 42 -2.44 5.85 10.91
C ASP A 42 -2.72 5.33 12.32
N VAL A 43 -3.98 5.27 12.74
CA VAL A 43 -4.36 4.76 14.07
C VAL A 43 -5.29 3.56 14.05
N CYS A 44 -5.94 3.27 12.92
CA CYS A 44 -6.93 2.19 12.82
C CYS A 44 -6.61 1.17 11.73
N ARG A 45 -6.93 1.47 10.46
CA ARG A 45 -6.82 0.51 9.36
C ARG A 45 -5.37 0.06 9.11
N SER A 46 -4.40 0.96 9.14
CA SER A 46 -2.98 0.62 8.98
C SER A 46 -2.48 -0.29 10.10
N VAL A 47 -2.87 -0.01 11.35
CA VAL A 47 -2.52 -0.81 12.53
C VAL A 47 -3.11 -2.22 12.44
N LEU A 48 -4.42 -2.32 12.14
CA LEU A 48 -5.09 -3.60 11.91
C LEU A 48 -4.39 -4.41 10.80
N ALA A 49 -4.06 -3.75 9.69
CA ALA A 49 -3.41 -4.39 8.55
C ALA A 49 -1.98 -4.83 8.85
N ALA A 50 -1.21 -4.05 9.64
CA ALA A 50 0.13 -4.44 10.04
C ALA A 50 0.12 -5.72 10.88
N GLU A 51 -0.73 -5.82 11.90
CA GLU A 51 -0.81 -7.02 12.74
C GLU A 51 -1.40 -8.22 11.99
N CYS A 52 -2.45 -8.00 11.18
CA CYS A 52 -2.99 -9.06 10.33
C CYS A 52 -1.97 -9.59 9.32
N LEU A 53 -1.16 -8.71 8.73
CA LEU A 53 -0.15 -9.07 7.76
C LEU A 53 1.03 -9.79 8.43
N ARG A 54 1.53 -9.29 9.57
CA ARG A 54 2.60 -9.97 10.34
C ARG A 54 2.18 -11.39 10.73
N ALA A 55 0.95 -11.57 11.21
CA ALA A 55 0.42 -12.89 11.53
C ALA A 55 0.27 -13.78 10.28
N ALA A 56 -0.21 -13.24 9.16
CA ALA A 56 -0.32 -13.97 7.91
C ALA A 56 1.05 -14.38 7.35
N LEU A 57 2.05 -13.51 7.43
CA LEU A 57 3.43 -13.78 7.01
C LEU A 57 4.08 -14.87 7.86
N ALA A 58 3.90 -14.82 9.19
CA ALA A 58 4.38 -15.86 10.09
C ALA A 58 3.75 -17.23 9.78
N ALA A 59 2.46 -17.26 9.44
CA ALA A 59 1.77 -18.49 9.07
C ALA A 59 2.31 -19.16 7.78
N VAL A 60 2.96 -18.38 6.91
CA VAL A 60 3.60 -18.90 5.67
C VAL A 60 5.14 -18.89 5.75
N GLY A 61 5.73 -18.65 6.92
CA GLY A 61 7.18 -18.68 7.14
C GLY A 61 7.95 -17.55 6.45
N LEU A 62 7.35 -16.34 6.38
CA LEU A 62 7.93 -15.15 5.77
C LEU A 62 8.23 -14.01 6.76
N GLU A 63 8.11 -14.25 8.07
CA GLU A 63 8.31 -13.23 9.11
C GLU A 63 9.71 -12.60 9.08
N GLY A 64 10.73 -13.34 8.61
CA GLY A 64 12.10 -12.85 8.45
C GLY A 64 12.42 -12.26 7.08
N ASP A 65 11.52 -12.43 6.10
CA ASP A 65 11.73 -12.01 4.71
C ASP A 65 11.00 -10.72 4.33
N VAL A 66 10.09 -10.26 5.20
CA VAL A 66 9.24 -9.09 4.93
C VAL A 66 9.28 -8.11 6.11
N VAL A 67 9.55 -6.85 5.80
CA VAL A 67 9.45 -5.73 6.73
C VAL A 67 8.13 -5.00 6.47
N VAL A 68 7.37 -4.76 7.54
CA VAL A 68 6.07 -4.10 7.49
C VAL A 68 6.09 -2.87 8.38
N GLU A 69 5.85 -1.72 7.76
CA GLU A 69 5.76 -0.41 8.41
C GLU A 69 4.42 0.25 8.08
N THR A 70 4.07 1.28 8.84
CA THR A 70 2.81 2.02 8.70
C THR A 70 3.03 3.53 8.62
N CYS A 71 2.10 4.25 8.00
CA CYS A 71 2.00 5.71 8.05
C CYS A 71 0.60 6.23 7.67
N GLY A 72 0.39 7.54 7.88
CA GLY A 72 -0.84 8.26 7.58
C GLY A 72 -0.63 9.32 6.50
N THR A 73 -1.62 9.57 5.65
CA THR A 73 -1.58 10.68 4.67
C THR A 73 -1.93 12.03 5.30
N ARG A 74 -2.55 12.04 6.49
CA ARG A 74 -2.96 13.25 7.21
C ARG A 74 -2.31 13.32 8.58
N PRO A 75 -2.00 14.53 9.08
CA PRO A 75 -1.30 14.70 10.36
C PRO A 75 -2.25 14.71 11.57
N TYR A 76 -3.46 14.16 11.45
CA TYR A 76 -4.50 14.30 12.49
C TYR A 76 -4.09 13.71 13.84
N ASN A 77 -3.40 12.56 13.81
CA ASN A 77 -3.10 11.75 15.00
C ASN A 77 -1.59 11.55 15.19
N LEU A 78 -0.74 12.49 14.74
CA LEU A 78 0.71 12.32 14.83
C LEU A 78 1.18 12.08 16.27
N GLY A 79 1.92 11.01 16.47
CA GLY A 79 2.43 10.59 17.77
C GLY A 79 1.42 9.81 18.62
N GLU A 80 0.18 9.63 18.17
CA GLU A 80 -0.85 8.92 18.92
C GLU A 80 -0.73 7.41 18.74
N GLY A 81 -1.25 6.66 19.73
CA GLY A 81 -1.34 5.22 19.66
C GLY A 81 -2.51 4.73 18.80
N PRO A 82 -2.77 3.42 18.77
CA PRO A 82 -3.91 2.86 18.06
C PRO A 82 -5.23 3.43 18.60
N GLU A 83 -6.22 3.56 17.71
CA GLU A 83 -7.59 3.93 18.07
C GLU A 83 -8.15 2.95 19.11
N SER A 84 -9.00 3.44 20.01
CA SER A 84 -9.47 2.72 21.19
C SER A 84 -10.16 1.38 20.89
N ALA A 85 -10.85 1.27 19.75
CA ALA A 85 -11.52 0.04 19.31
C ALA A 85 -10.57 -0.98 18.64
N VAL A 86 -9.34 -0.60 18.29
CA VAL A 86 -8.40 -1.47 17.55
C VAL A 86 -7.89 -2.64 18.37
N PRO A 87 -7.44 -2.48 19.64
CA PRO A 87 -7.00 -3.61 20.46
C PRO A 87 -8.08 -4.68 20.61
N GLU A 88 -9.32 -4.28 20.90
CA GLU A 88 -10.43 -5.22 21.04
C GLU A 88 -10.75 -5.93 19.72
N ALA A 89 -10.67 -5.22 18.59
CA ALA A 89 -10.85 -5.84 17.28
C ALA A 89 -9.73 -6.84 16.97
N LEU A 90 -8.47 -6.55 17.31
CA LEU A 90 -7.35 -7.48 17.14
C LEU A 90 -7.52 -8.73 18.01
N GLU A 91 -7.88 -8.56 19.29
CA GLU A 91 -8.15 -9.66 20.20
C GLU A 91 -9.29 -10.56 19.67
N ALA A 92 -10.38 -9.96 19.18
CA ALA A 92 -11.49 -10.68 18.57
C ALA A 92 -11.10 -11.42 17.28
N LEU A 93 -10.03 -10.99 16.59
CA LEU A 93 -9.45 -11.68 15.44
C LEU A 93 -8.43 -12.76 15.85
N GLY A 94 -8.12 -12.89 17.14
CA GLY A 94 -7.13 -13.82 17.69
C GLY A 94 -5.69 -13.32 17.58
N LEU A 95 -5.49 -11.99 17.57
CA LEU A 95 -4.19 -11.33 17.44
C LEU A 95 -3.92 -10.46 18.67
N ASP A 96 -2.64 -10.30 19.01
CA ASP A 96 -2.23 -9.36 20.05
C ASP A 96 -2.15 -7.93 19.46
N PRO A 97 -2.50 -6.90 20.25
CA PRO A 97 -2.25 -5.51 19.85
C PRO A 97 -0.73 -5.23 19.75
N PRO A 98 -0.33 -4.25 18.94
CA PRO A 98 1.08 -3.87 18.84
C PRO A 98 1.62 -3.44 20.20
N GLY A 99 2.81 -3.96 20.57
CA GLY A 99 3.47 -3.58 21.83
C GLY A 99 3.83 -2.09 21.91
N HIS A 100 4.08 -1.46 20.76
CA HIS A 100 4.23 -0.01 20.62
C HIS A 100 3.79 0.41 19.22
N HIS A 101 3.03 1.50 19.14
CA HIS A 101 2.67 2.17 17.89
C HIS A 101 2.61 3.67 18.15
N SER A 102 3.04 4.43 17.16
CA SER A 102 3.01 5.90 17.17
C SER A 102 2.74 6.35 15.75
N ALA A 103 1.55 6.90 15.51
CA ALA A 103 1.13 7.36 14.19
C ALA A 103 2.14 8.36 13.62
N ARG A 104 2.50 8.19 12.35
CA ARG A 104 3.44 9.08 11.65
C ARG A 104 2.89 9.55 10.30
N LEU A 105 3.44 10.64 9.80
CA LEU A 105 3.08 11.15 8.48
C LEU A 105 3.84 10.39 7.38
N PHE A 106 3.18 10.20 6.24
CA PHE A 106 3.81 9.80 4.99
C PHE A 106 4.80 10.88 4.57
N GLU A 107 6.05 10.48 4.32
CA GLU A 107 7.15 11.36 3.92
C GLU A 107 7.57 11.02 2.48
N PRO A 108 7.02 11.68 1.45
CA PRO A 108 7.17 11.25 0.05
C PRO A 108 8.62 11.06 -0.40
N ALA A 109 9.51 11.97 0.00
CA ALA A 109 10.91 11.93 -0.39
C ALA A 109 11.64 10.66 0.09
N ALA A 110 11.26 10.11 1.25
CA ALA A 110 11.89 8.94 1.85
C ALA A 110 11.08 7.66 1.63
N ASP A 111 9.77 7.70 1.87
CA ASP A 111 8.90 6.52 1.84
C ASP A 111 8.74 5.96 0.42
N ILE A 112 8.62 6.79 -0.62
CA ILE A 112 8.42 6.30 -2.00
C ILE A 112 9.60 5.43 -2.47
N VAL A 113 10.81 5.77 -2.03
CA VAL A 113 12.03 5.05 -2.42
C VAL A 113 12.40 3.92 -1.47
N ALA A 114 12.04 4.02 -0.18
CA ALA A 114 12.44 3.05 0.83
C ALA A 114 11.64 1.72 0.80
N TYR A 115 10.46 1.70 0.19
CA TYR A 115 9.58 0.53 0.17
C TYR A 115 9.35 -0.01 -1.24
N ASP A 116 9.13 -1.32 -1.34
CA ASP A 116 8.85 -2.04 -2.58
C ASP A 116 7.37 -1.94 -2.97
N LEU A 117 6.48 -1.91 -1.98
CA LEU A 117 5.04 -1.66 -2.14
C LEU A 117 4.54 -0.60 -1.16
N LEU A 118 3.68 0.27 -1.67
CA LEU A 118 2.91 1.26 -0.93
C LEU A 118 1.44 0.80 -0.93
N LEU A 119 1.04 0.15 0.15
CA LEU A 119 -0.26 -0.50 0.29
C LEU A 119 -1.28 0.48 0.88
N VAL A 120 -2.24 0.90 0.07
CA VAL A 120 -3.29 1.86 0.46
C VAL A 120 -4.61 1.13 0.75
N MET A 121 -5.48 1.74 1.55
CA MET A 121 -6.72 1.09 2.02
C MET A 121 -7.89 1.27 1.05
N ASP A 122 -7.96 2.43 0.40
CA ASP A 122 -9.09 2.83 -0.44
C ASP A 122 -8.62 3.75 -1.57
N LYS A 123 -9.55 4.11 -2.47
CA LYS A 123 -9.29 5.06 -3.56
C LYS A 123 -8.91 6.47 -3.11
N TYR A 124 -9.31 6.91 -1.91
CA TYR A 124 -9.05 8.27 -1.43
C TYR A 124 -7.61 8.42 -0.96
N THR A 125 -7.18 7.53 -0.07
CA THR A 125 -5.78 7.39 0.37
C THR A 125 -4.86 7.10 -0.82
N ALA A 126 -5.32 6.29 -1.77
CA ALA A 126 -4.60 6.08 -3.01
C ALA A 126 -4.44 7.36 -3.85
N SER A 127 -5.49 8.17 -3.97
CA SER A 127 -5.43 9.45 -4.69
C SER A 127 -4.45 10.43 -4.04
N ASP A 128 -4.43 10.51 -2.71
CA ASP A 128 -3.47 11.31 -1.96
C ASP A 128 -2.03 10.85 -2.21
N VAL A 129 -1.74 9.55 -2.06
CA VAL A 129 -0.39 9.00 -2.27
C VAL A 129 0.06 9.17 -3.72
N MET A 130 -0.83 8.92 -4.68
CA MET A 130 -0.49 9.00 -6.10
C MET A 130 -0.24 10.42 -6.60
N ARG A 131 -0.82 11.44 -5.95
CA ARG A 131 -0.48 12.84 -6.23
C ARG A 131 1.01 13.10 -5.99
N GLU A 132 1.53 12.55 -4.91
CA GLU A 132 2.95 12.67 -4.57
C GLU A 132 3.80 11.80 -5.50
N VAL A 133 3.45 10.51 -5.67
CA VAL A 133 4.21 9.55 -6.48
C VAL A 133 4.28 9.94 -7.96
N SER A 134 3.19 10.43 -8.55
CA SER A 134 3.18 10.85 -9.96
C SER A 134 4.15 12.00 -10.25
N SER A 135 4.42 12.86 -9.27
CA SER A 135 5.42 13.92 -9.40
C SER A 135 6.84 13.36 -9.55
N PHE A 136 7.13 12.20 -8.93
CA PHE A 136 8.42 11.54 -9.01
C PHE A 136 8.60 10.86 -10.37
N ASP A 137 7.54 10.25 -10.92
CA ASP A 137 7.55 9.64 -12.26
C ASP A 137 7.75 10.66 -13.38
N LEU A 138 7.21 11.87 -13.23
CA LEU A 138 7.44 12.97 -14.16
C LEU A 138 8.92 13.38 -14.22
N ILE A 139 9.62 13.28 -13.08
CA ILE A 139 11.02 13.65 -12.93
C ILE A 139 11.94 12.49 -13.34
N ASN A 140 11.59 11.26 -12.96
CA ASN A 140 12.31 10.04 -13.29
C ASN A 140 11.42 9.04 -14.04
N ARG A 141 11.39 9.22 -15.36
CA ARG A 141 10.57 8.38 -16.27
C ARG A 141 11.02 6.92 -16.35
N GLN A 142 12.17 6.57 -15.78
CA GLN A 142 12.73 5.22 -15.84
C GLN A 142 12.31 4.35 -14.64
N SER A 143 12.02 4.95 -13.47
CA SER A 143 11.80 4.19 -12.22
C SER A 143 10.34 3.88 -11.88
N GLN A 144 9.36 4.43 -12.62
CA GLN A 144 7.91 4.16 -12.53
C GLN A 144 7.42 3.80 -11.11
N PHE A 145 7.63 4.72 -10.17
CA PHE A 145 7.27 4.57 -8.76
C PHE A 145 5.77 4.37 -8.56
N SER A 146 4.92 4.85 -9.48
CA SER A 146 3.47 4.62 -9.45
C SER A 146 3.09 3.14 -9.38
N HIS A 147 3.91 2.25 -9.95
CA HIS A 147 3.64 0.80 -9.91
C HIS A 147 3.71 0.22 -8.49
N LYS A 148 4.42 0.89 -7.57
CA LYS A 148 4.51 0.49 -6.16
C LYS A 148 3.19 0.68 -5.42
N VAL A 149 2.31 1.58 -5.87
CA VAL A 149 1.05 1.89 -5.18
C VAL A 149 -0.02 0.87 -5.54
N ARG A 150 -0.48 0.10 -4.56
CA ARG A 150 -1.53 -0.93 -4.74
C ARG A 150 -2.55 -0.83 -3.62
N ARG A 151 -3.84 -0.95 -3.92
CA ARG A 151 -4.86 -1.14 -2.86
C ARG A 151 -4.70 -2.53 -2.25
N LEU A 152 -4.80 -2.62 -0.92
CA LEU A 152 -4.66 -3.90 -0.22
C LEU A 152 -5.68 -4.94 -0.73
N GLY A 153 -6.89 -4.51 -1.07
CA GLY A 153 -7.93 -5.38 -1.63
C GLY A 153 -7.59 -6.03 -2.98
N GLU A 154 -6.62 -5.51 -3.73
CA GLU A 154 -6.23 -6.06 -5.05
C GLU A 154 -5.66 -7.48 -4.98
N PHE A 155 -5.20 -7.91 -3.81
CA PHE A 155 -4.61 -9.24 -3.63
C PHE A 155 -5.64 -10.34 -3.35
N VAL A 156 -6.92 -10.02 -3.17
CA VAL A 156 -7.96 -10.98 -2.75
C VAL A 156 -8.38 -11.95 -3.86
N GLY A 157 -8.06 -11.69 -5.13
CA GLY A 157 -8.40 -12.58 -6.25
C GLY A 157 -9.91 -12.61 -6.61
N GLY A 158 -10.68 -11.68 -6.04
CA GLY A 158 -12.13 -11.50 -6.19
C GLY A 158 -12.60 -10.29 -5.38
N PRO A 159 -13.88 -9.91 -5.42
CA PRO A 159 -14.39 -8.78 -4.63
C PRO A 159 -14.22 -9.05 -3.13
N LEU A 160 -13.92 -8.01 -2.33
CA LEU A 160 -13.95 -8.04 -0.86
C LEU A 160 -15.37 -8.23 -0.27
N GLN A 161 -16.32 -8.69 -1.09
CA GLN A 161 -17.72 -8.90 -0.74
C GLN A 161 -17.92 -10.23 -0.02
N ASP A 162 -17.69 -10.24 1.30
CA ASP A 162 -18.61 -10.97 2.16
C ASP A 162 -19.89 -10.13 2.30
N ARG A 163 -21.07 -10.76 2.42
CA ARG A 163 -22.37 -10.06 2.60
C ARG A 163 -22.41 -9.06 3.78
N GLU A 164 -21.38 -9.04 4.62
CA GLU A 164 -21.21 -8.13 5.74
C GLU A 164 -20.38 -6.87 5.41
N TYR A 165 -19.54 -6.86 4.37
CA TYR A 165 -18.88 -5.66 3.86
C TYR A 165 -19.81 -5.01 2.83
N GLY A 166 -20.20 -3.76 3.04
CA GLY A 166 -21.36 -3.12 2.41
C GLY A 166 -21.54 -3.41 0.92
N SER A 167 -22.79 -3.58 0.48
CA SER A 167 -23.13 -3.75 -0.94
C SER A 167 -22.96 -2.46 -1.78
N GLU A 168 -22.52 -1.36 -1.16
CA GLU A 168 -22.33 -0.04 -1.79
C GLU A 168 -20.89 0.43 -1.60
N GLY A 169 -19.99 0.04 -2.51
CA GLY A 169 -18.58 0.41 -2.45
C GLY A 169 -17.79 -0.10 -3.66
N ASP A 170 -16.59 0.43 -3.88
CA ASP A 170 -15.65 -0.19 -4.83
C ASP A 170 -15.21 -1.54 -4.24
N GLU A 171 -15.25 -2.60 -5.05
CA GLU A 171 -14.99 -3.99 -4.61
C GLU A 171 -13.61 -4.22 -3.98
N LEU A 172 -12.70 -3.26 -4.15
CA LEU A 172 -11.32 -3.31 -3.66
C LEU A 172 -11.06 -2.37 -2.48
N ASP A 173 -12.01 -1.49 -2.13
CA ASP A 173 -11.85 -0.51 -1.05
C ASP A 173 -12.14 -1.15 0.33
N ILE A 174 -11.26 -0.87 1.28
CA ILE A 174 -11.47 -1.16 2.70
C ILE A 174 -11.98 0.12 3.34
N GLU A 175 -13.30 0.20 3.49
CA GLU A 175 -14.01 1.34 4.10
C GLU A 175 -13.39 1.78 5.43
N ASP A 176 -13.36 3.09 5.68
CA ASP A 176 -12.89 3.64 6.94
C ASP A 176 -13.94 3.43 8.05
N PRO A 177 -13.66 2.60 9.07
CA PRO A 177 -14.61 2.35 10.14
C PRO A 177 -14.78 3.54 11.09
N LEU A 178 -13.95 4.58 11.03
CA LEU A 178 -14.07 5.77 11.87
C LEU A 178 -14.92 6.86 11.19
N TYR A 179 -15.09 6.80 9.87
CA TYR A 179 -15.82 7.83 9.14
C TYR A 179 -17.32 7.74 9.42
N GLY A 180 -17.88 8.81 9.99
CA GLY A 180 -19.31 8.90 10.32
C GLY A 180 -19.72 8.21 11.63
N ASN A 181 -18.76 7.58 12.34
CA ASN A 181 -18.98 7.02 13.65
C ASN A 181 -18.54 8.00 14.76
N VAL A 182 -19.14 7.85 15.94
CA VAL A 182 -18.93 8.74 17.11
C VAL A 182 -18.43 7.95 18.33
N GLY A 183 -17.74 6.83 18.11
CA GLY A 183 -17.36 5.89 19.16
C GLY A 183 -18.45 4.91 19.59
N GLY A 184 -18.12 4.04 20.54
CA GLY A 184 -19.03 3.07 21.15
C GLY A 184 -19.20 1.78 20.35
N GLU A 185 -20.30 1.06 20.63
CA GLU A 185 -20.52 -0.30 20.10
C GLU A 185 -20.57 -0.38 18.57
N GLU A 186 -21.12 0.65 17.91
CA GLU A 186 -21.22 0.67 16.45
C GLU A 186 -19.86 0.86 15.80
N GLU A 187 -18.99 1.69 16.38
CA GLU A 187 -17.61 1.84 15.94
C GLU A 187 -16.83 0.55 16.16
N GLN A 188 -16.95 -0.09 17.33
CA GLN A 188 -16.32 -1.39 17.60
C GLN A 188 -16.71 -2.44 16.56
N LYS A 189 -18.00 -2.53 16.21
CA LYS A 189 -18.50 -3.45 15.16
C LYS A 189 -17.93 -3.08 13.79
N ALA A 190 -17.88 -1.80 13.45
CA ALA A 190 -17.32 -1.32 12.18
C ALA A 190 -15.81 -1.63 12.08
N VAL A 191 -15.05 -1.37 13.13
CA VAL A 191 -13.61 -1.66 13.22
C VAL A 191 -13.34 -3.16 13.12
N LEU A 192 -14.12 -4.00 13.81
CA LEU A 192 -14.01 -5.46 13.68
C LEU A 192 -14.36 -5.94 12.27
N ARG A 193 -15.38 -5.37 11.64
CA ARG A 193 -15.75 -5.66 10.24
C ARG A 193 -14.59 -5.31 9.30
N ALA A 194 -14.02 -4.11 9.42
CA ALA A 194 -12.82 -3.69 8.68
C ALA A 194 -11.66 -4.66 8.90
N GLY A 195 -11.40 -5.02 10.15
CA GLY A 195 -10.37 -6.00 10.53
C GLY A 195 -10.57 -7.38 9.87
N ARG A 196 -11.80 -7.87 9.73
CA ARG A 196 -12.09 -9.13 9.01
C ARG A 196 -11.72 -9.04 7.53
N ALA A 197 -12.11 -7.97 6.84
CA ALA A 197 -11.78 -7.76 5.44
C ALA A 197 -10.27 -7.60 5.23
N ILE A 198 -9.62 -6.80 6.08
CA ILE A 198 -8.16 -6.63 6.12
C ILE A 198 -7.48 -8.00 6.29
N ARG A 199 -7.94 -8.84 7.23
CA ARG A 199 -7.35 -10.16 7.47
C ARG A 199 -7.42 -11.07 6.23
N VAL A 200 -8.52 -11.02 5.48
CA VAL A 200 -8.63 -11.76 4.21
C VAL A 200 -7.60 -11.26 3.21
N ALA A 201 -7.52 -9.94 3.00
CA ALA A 201 -6.56 -9.35 2.06
C ALA A 201 -5.10 -9.61 2.45
N CYS A 202 -4.75 -9.51 3.72
CA CYS A 202 -3.42 -9.81 4.25
C CYS A 202 -3.02 -11.28 4.02
N ARG A 203 -3.95 -12.23 4.17
CA ARG A 203 -3.69 -13.65 3.89
C ARG A 203 -3.42 -13.89 2.41
N SER A 204 -4.19 -13.26 1.53
CA SER A 204 -3.97 -13.40 0.09
C SER A 204 -2.66 -12.74 -0.35
N LEU A 205 -2.32 -11.58 0.21
CA LEU A 205 -1.01 -10.94 0.00
C LEU A 205 0.15 -11.82 0.50
N ALA A 206 0.05 -12.40 1.70
CA ALA A 206 1.06 -13.31 2.22
C ALA A 206 1.23 -14.55 1.33
N SER A 207 0.12 -15.10 0.80
CA SER A 207 0.14 -16.23 -0.13
C SER A 207 0.80 -15.87 -1.47
N TYR A 208 0.51 -14.67 -1.99
CA TYR A 208 1.17 -14.12 -3.18
C TYR A 208 2.69 -13.98 -2.98
N LEU A 209 3.13 -13.45 -1.83
CA LEU A 209 4.55 -13.31 -1.52
C LEU A 209 5.24 -14.67 -1.34
N ALA A 210 4.55 -15.67 -0.78
CA ALA A 210 5.09 -17.02 -0.64
C ALA A 210 5.31 -17.69 -2.01
N GLN A 211 4.33 -17.59 -2.92
CA GLN A 211 4.46 -18.06 -4.30
C GLN A 211 5.63 -17.36 -5.00
N LEU A 212 5.77 -16.05 -4.80
CA LEU A 212 6.87 -15.29 -5.39
C LEU A 212 8.24 -15.74 -4.87
N LYS A 213 8.35 -16.09 -3.58
CA LYS A 213 9.57 -16.65 -3.01
C LYS A 213 9.91 -18.01 -3.62
N GLU A 214 8.92 -18.88 -3.82
CA GLU A 214 9.09 -20.18 -4.48
C GLU A 214 9.57 -20.01 -5.93
N GLU A 215 8.98 -19.10 -6.71
CA GLU A 215 9.43 -18.78 -8.08
C GLU A 215 10.91 -18.36 -8.11
N GLY A 216 11.37 -17.60 -7.10
CA GLY A 216 12.77 -17.17 -6.99
C GLY A 216 13.75 -18.31 -6.71
N VAL A 217 13.30 -19.34 -5.99
CA VAL A 217 14.07 -20.58 -5.76
C VAL A 217 14.14 -21.42 -7.04
N GLU A 218 13.04 -21.52 -7.79
CA GLU A 218 13.02 -22.28 -9.05
C GLU A 218 13.88 -21.63 -10.14
N ALA A 219 13.83 -20.30 -10.26
CA ALA A 219 14.58 -19.55 -11.27
C ALA A 219 16.11 -19.59 -11.07
N SER A 220 16.59 -19.85 -9.86
CA SER A 220 18.02 -19.90 -9.53
C SER A 220 18.68 -21.25 -9.82
N GLY A 221 17.91 -22.30 -10.10
CA GLY A 221 18.40 -23.63 -10.46
C GLY A 221 19.16 -24.35 -9.33
N PRO A 222 19.61 -25.61 -9.53
CA PRO A 222 20.20 -26.43 -8.46
C PRO A 222 21.58 -25.96 -7.95
N THR A 223 22.22 -24.99 -8.61
CA THR A 223 23.57 -24.49 -8.28
C THR A 223 23.63 -22.99 -8.01
N GLY A 224 22.55 -22.23 -8.22
CA GLY A 224 22.46 -20.81 -7.88
C GLY A 224 21.87 -20.60 -6.49
N GLY A 225 22.33 -19.57 -5.77
CA GLY A 225 21.69 -19.16 -4.53
C GLY A 225 20.29 -18.60 -4.81
N ALA A 226 19.30 -18.99 -4.00
CA ALA A 226 17.93 -18.49 -4.11
C ALA A 226 17.89 -16.96 -4.14
N VAL A 227 17.17 -16.38 -5.10
CA VAL A 227 16.98 -14.93 -5.17
C VAL A 227 16.11 -14.52 -3.98
N ALA A 228 16.59 -13.54 -3.20
CA ALA A 228 15.86 -13.05 -2.04
C ALA A 228 14.52 -12.39 -2.45
N LEU A 229 13.55 -12.36 -1.52
CA LEU A 229 12.19 -11.92 -1.81
C LEU A 229 12.10 -10.44 -2.24
N GLY A 230 12.91 -9.55 -1.65
CA GLY A 230 12.93 -8.13 -2.00
C GLY A 230 13.19 -7.86 -3.50
N PRO A 231 14.31 -8.33 -4.07
CA PRO A 231 14.58 -8.22 -5.50
C PRO A 231 13.51 -8.84 -6.40
N MET A 232 12.93 -9.98 -5.99
CA MET A 232 11.83 -10.63 -6.72
C MET A 232 10.59 -9.73 -6.75
N LEU A 233 10.20 -9.17 -5.60
CA LEU A 233 9.06 -8.28 -5.49
C LEU A 233 9.26 -7.00 -6.31
N ARG A 234 10.43 -6.35 -6.22
CA ARG A 234 10.77 -5.18 -7.05
C ARG A 234 10.59 -5.47 -8.54
N SER A 235 11.06 -6.62 -9.00
CA SER A 235 10.94 -7.03 -10.40
C SER A 235 9.48 -7.26 -10.79
N LYS A 236 8.67 -7.92 -9.96
CA LYS A 236 7.24 -8.12 -10.24
C LYS A 236 6.45 -6.83 -10.22
N VAL A 237 6.75 -5.92 -9.30
CA VAL A 237 6.09 -4.61 -9.20
C VAL A 237 6.25 -3.82 -10.50
N GLN A 238 7.43 -3.83 -11.10
CA GLN A 238 7.65 -3.15 -12.40
C GLN A 238 6.82 -3.74 -13.55
N LEU A 239 6.38 -5.00 -13.43
CA LEU A 239 5.54 -5.68 -14.42
C LEU A 239 4.03 -5.58 -14.11
N MET A 240 3.66 -5.01 -12.95
CA MET A 240 2.26 -4.80 -12.63
C MET A 240 1.67 -3.73 -13.55
N SER A 241 0.51 -4.01 -14.12
CA SER A 241 -0.21 -3.03 -14.94
C SER A 241 -0.52 -1.77 -14.14
N PRO A 242 -0.42 -0.57 -14.74
CA PRO A 242 -0.89 0.66 -14.12
C PRO A 242 -2.34 0.51 -13.64
N THR A 243 -2.63 1.02 -12.45
CA THR A 243 -3.93 0.87 -11.80
C THR A 243 -5.04 1.61 -12.57
N PRO A 244 -6.06 0.90 -13.13
CA PRO A 244 -7.11 1.51 -13.95
C PRO A 244 -7.97 2.52 -13.19
N TRP A 245 -8.13 2.30 -11.89
CA TRP A 245 -8.99 3.07 -10.98
C TRP A 245 -8.40 4.44 -10.60
N LEU A 246 -7.18 4.73 -11.02
CA LEU A 246 -6.51 6.01 -10.77
C LEU A 246 -6.45 6.91 -12.01
N VAL A 247 -6.99 6.46 -13.15
CA VAL A 247 -7.14 7.34 -14.30
C VAL A 247 -8.26 8.32 -13.97
N PRO A 248 -8.01 9.65 -13.92
CA PRO A 248 -9.09 10.61 -13.77
C PRO A 248 -10.18 10.32 -14.81
N PRO A 249 -11.48 10.41 -14.50
CA PRO A 249 -12.56 10.12 -15.46
C PRO A 249 -12.45 10.89 -16.78
N MET A 250 -11.73 12.01 -16.77
CA MET A 250 -11.43 12.85 -17.93
C MET A 250 -10.34 12.28 -18.86
N LEU A 251 -9.52 11.35 -18.38
CA LEU A 251 -8.42 10.70 -19.09
C LEU A 251 -8.71 9.22 -19.42
N SER A 252 -9.78 8.65 -18.87
CA SER A 252 -10.28 7.34 -19.29
C SER A 252 -10.84 7.42 -20.71
N ALA A 253 -10.49 6.44 -21.56
CA ALA A 253 -11.09 6.32 -22.87
C ALA A 253 -12.62 6.24 -22.71
N ARG A 254 -13.36 7.15 -23.36
CA ARG A 254 -14.83 7.03 -23.37
C ARG A 254 -15.19 5.67 -23.97
N PRO A 255 -16.13 4.92 -23.39
CA PRO A 255 -16.68 3.75 -24.07
C PRO A 255 -17.12 4.21 -25.46
N SER A 256 -16.61 3.57 -26.50
CA SER A 256 -17.14 3.76 -27.85
C SER A 256 -18.60 3.32 -27.82
N ASP A 257 -19.53 4.25 -28.07
CA ASP A 257 -20.95 3.96 -28.25
C ASP A 257 -21.08 2.78 -29.24
N GLN A 258 -21.60 1.65 -28.75
CA GLN A 258 -22.08 0.54 -29.57
C GLN A 258 -23.58 0.71 -29.80
#